data_AF-A0AAW7AAS9-F1
#
_entry.id   AF-A0AAW7AAS9-F1
#
_cell.length_a   1.000
_cell.length_b   1.000
_cell.length_c   1.000
_cell.angle_alpha   90.00
_cell.angle_beta   90.00
_cell.angle_gamma   90.00
#
_symmetry.space_group_name_H-M   'P 1'
#
loop_
_entity.id
_entity.type
_entity.pdbx_description
1 polymer ?
#
loop_
_entity_poly.entity_id
_entity_poly.type
_entity_poly.pdbx_seq_one_letter_code
_entity_poly.pdbx_strand_id
1 'polypeptide(L)'
;MDLISKSSTSIANSLAKSFASNVIERWTRRRAEKFFEEFQFKIAESRLVGDNQIHIAQEIEDIISTELGSEVVFDAYRRVSLAKSKVIGPRIIGFLTAEICLEKRLADDVEDLIFSVAETLNDIEMLNSMYALEDWFERAKAGKRKGYQSRTAYIENNELVYVLEHHESETTFGDSDEIDLSINGLDEEFGVGLQKLKSLGLLTARIHQSSVSFTEDSERHIDYDGSVQITLKTLSFPLEYRRLLTLISQMSKGVEF
;
A
#
# COMPACT_ATOMS: atom_id res chain seq x y z
N MET A 1 -4.83 36.27 -38.51
CA MET A 1 -4.55 35.44 -37.32
C MET A 1 -5.78 35.25 -36.43
N ASP A 2 -6.76 36.15 -36.42
CA ASP A 2 -7.94 36.04 -35.53
C ASP A 2 -8.93 34.90 -35.84
N LEU A 3 -9.09 34.48 -37.10
CA LEU A 3 -9.98 33.36 -37.47
C LEU A 3 -9.47 32.00 -36.97
N ILE A 4 -8.16 31.82 -36.89
CA ILE A 4 -7.52 30.61 -36.35
C ILE A 4 -7.71 30.57 -34.83
N SER A 5 -7.60 31.72 -34.16
CA SER A 5 -7.83 31.82 -32.71
C SER A 5 -9.29 31.49 -32.32
N LYS A 6 -10.29 31.98 -33.08
CA LYS A 6 -11.72 31.71 -32.83
C LYS A 6 -12.13 30.26 -33.18
N SER A 7 -11.54 29.70 -34.23
CA SER A 7 -11.71 28.28 -34.59
C SER A 7 -11.11 27.34 -33.54
N SER A 8 -9.90 27.65 -33.07
CA SER A 8 -9.19 26.85 -32.06
C SER A 8 -9.86 26.89 -30.68
N THR A 9 -10.47 28.02 -30.28
CA THR A 9 -11.26 28.11 -29.05
C THR A 9 -12.56 27.28 -29.13
N SER A 10 -13.20 27.22 -30.29
CA SER A 10 -14.38 26.37 -30.52
C SER A 10 -14.04 24.88 -30.41
N ILE A 11 -12.92 24.46 -31.00
CA ILE A 11 -12.43 23.07 -30.93
C ILE A 11 -12.01 22.71 -29.50
N ALA A 12 -11.27 23.58 -28.82
CA ALA A 12 -10.85 23.37 -27.44
C ALA A 12 -12.06 23.24 -26.49
N ASN A 13 -13.10 24.08 -26.67
CA ASN A 13 -14.32 24.00 -25.87
C ASN A 13 -15.12 22.72 -26.13
N SER A 14 -15.20 22.28 -27.39
CA SER A 14 -15.85 21.01 -27.75
C SER A 14 -15.09 19.81 -27.16
N LEU A 15 -13.76 19.83 -27.25
CA LEU A 15 -12.90 18.81 -26.65
C LEU A 15 -13.03 18.79 -25.12
N ALA A 16 -13.03 19.95 -24.48
CA ALA A 16 -13.19 20.07 -23.02
C ALA A 16 -14.54 19.52 -22.56
N LYS A 17 -15.63 19.85 -23.25
CA LYS A 17 -16.97 19.30 -22.94
C LYS A 17 -17.02 17.78 -23.12
N SER A 18 -16.52 17.28 -24.25
CA SER A 18 -16.47 15.83 -24.53
C SER A 18 -15.59 15.09 -23.51
N PHE A 19 -14.45 15.66 -23.13
CA PHE A 19 -13.58 15.08 -22.12
C PHE A 19 -14.23 15.06 -20.73
N ALA A 20 -14.88 16.17 -20.33
CA ALA A 20 -15.60 16.24 -19.07
C ALA A 20 -16.71 15.17 -18.98
N SER A 21 -17.58 15.07 -19.99
CA SER A 21 -18.70 14.12 -19.96
C SER A 21 -18.26 12.66 -20.16
N ASN A 22 -17.36 12.40 -21.12
CA ASN A 22 -17.04 11.02 -21.52
C ASN A 22 -15.93 10.39 -20.68
N VAL A 23 -15.07 11.21 -20.06
CA VAL A 23 -13.92 10.74 -19.28
C VAL A 23 -14.11 11.06 -17.81
N ILE A 24 -14.24 12.33 -17.42
CA ILE A 24 -14.27 12.72 -16.00
C ILE A 24 -15.53 12.17 -15.32
N GLU A 25 -16.72 12.44 -15.86
CA GLU A 25 -17.97 11.95 -15.29
C GLU A 25 -18.03 10.42 -15.30
N ARG A 26 -17.58 9.78 -16.39
CA ARG A 26 -17.55 8.31 -16.49
C ARG A 26 -16.72 7.68 -15.37
N TRP A 27 -15.50 8.16 -15.14
CA TRP A 27 -14.61 7.59 -14.12
C TRP A 27 -15.02 7.99 -12.71
N THR A 28 -15.56 9.19 -12.52
CA THR A 28 -16.09 9.63 -11.23
C THR A 28 -17.31 8.80 -10.83
N ARG A 29 -18.25 8.60 -11.76
CA ARG A 29 -19.40 7.72 -11.57
C ARG A 29 -18.97 6.29 -11.26
N ARG A 30 -18.04 5.72 -12.03
CA ARG A 30 -17.54 4.35 -11.78
C ARG A 30 -16.94 4.20 -10.38
N ARG A 31 -16.12 5.16 -9.94
CA ARG A 31 -15.53 5.14 -8.58
C ARG A 31 -16.62 5.24 -7.51
N ALA A 32 -17.58 6.15 -7.68
CA ALA A 32 -18.71 6.31 -6.78
C ALA A 32 -19.56 5.03 -6.69
N GLU A 33 -19.88 4.41 -7.82
CA GLU A 33 -20.61 3.14 -7.88
C GLU A 33 -19.88 2.06 -7.08
N LYS A 34 -18.56 1.89 -7.28
CA LYS A 34 -17.78 0.89 -6.55
C LYS A 34 -17.64 1.17 -5.06
N PHE A 35 -17.63 2.43 -4.66
CA PHE A 35 -17.71 2.83 -3.26
C PHE A 35 -19.06 2.47 -2.64
N PHE A 36 -20.17 2.89 -3.25
CA PHE A 36 -21.51 2.66 -2.68
C PHE A 36 -21.94 1.19 -2.72
N GLU A 37 -21.56 0.44 -3.76
CA GLU A 37 -21.76 -1.02 -3.83
C GLU A 37 -21.15 -1.71 -2.61
N GLU A 38 -19.88 -1.42 -2.30
CA GLU A 38 -19.17 -2.06 -1.20
C GLU A 38 -19.65 -1.58 0.17
N PHE A 39 -19.94 -0.28 0.29
CA PHE A 39 -20.52 0.31 1.51
C PHE A 39 -21.85 -0.36 1.87
N GLN A 40 -22.76 -0.49 0.89
CA GLN A 40 -24.03 -1.19 1.08
C GLN A 40 -23.82 -2.67 1.41
N PHE A 41 -22.92 -3.35 0.69
CA PHE A 41 -22.63 -4.76 0.91
C PHE A 41 -22.16 -5.02 2.34
N LYS A 42 -21.25 -4.19 2.86
CA LYS A 42 -20.73 -4.33 4.22
C LYS A 42 -21.79 -4.09 5.30
N ILE A 43 -22.66 -3.09 5.12
CA ILE A 43 -23.81 -2.88 6.02
C ILE A 43 -24.72 -4.11 6.02
N ALA A 44 -25.04 -4.65 4.84
CA ALA A 44 -25.88 -5.84 4.71
C ALA A 44 -25.23 -7.08 5.38
N GLU A 45 -23.93 -7.29 5.18
CA GLU A 45 -23.17 -8.39 5.79
C GLU A 45 -23.24 -8.36 7.33
N SER A 46 -23.09 -7.17 7.93
CA SER A 46 -23.14 -7.01 9.39
C SER A 46 -24.50 -7.38 10.00
N ARG A 47 -25.58 -7.34 9.20
CA ARG A 47 -26.95 -7.63 9.63
C ARG A 47 -27.39 -9.07 9.38
N LEU A 48 -26.77 -9.80 8.45
CA LEU A 48 -27.02 -11.24 8.24
C LEU A 48 -26.67 -12.10 9.47
N VAL A 49 -25.92 -11.55 10.43
CA VAL A 49 -25.59 -12.19 11.72
C VAL A 49 -26.72 -12.01 12.76
N GLY A 50 -27.74 -11.18 12.48
CA GLY A 50 -28.90 -10.95 13.35
C GLY A 50 -30.23 -11.24 12.65
N ASP A 51 -31.18 -11.79 13.39
CA ASP A 51 -32.48 -12.30 12.89
C ASP A 51 -33.50 -11.22 12.46
N ASN A 52 -33.03 -10.00 12.16
CA ASN A 52 -33.88 -8.87 11.79
C ASN A 52 -33.72 -8.57 10.29
N GLN A 53 -34.77 -8.81 9.52
CA GLN A 53 -34.94 -8.25 8.17
C GLN A 53 -35.10 -6.73 8.27
N ILE A 54 -34.02 -6.01 8.52
CA ILE A 54 -33.99 -4.55 8.41
C ILE A 54 -33.94 -4.20 6.93
N HIS A 55 -34.75 -3.22 6.52
CA HIS A 55 -34.61 -2.61 5.20
C HIS A 55 -33.28 -1.86 5.15
N ILE A 56 -32.28 -2.43 4.47
CA ILE A 56 -30.93 -1.85 4.31
C ILE A 56 -30.97 -0.38 3.86
N ALA A 57 -31.93 -0.04 2.99
CA ALA A 57 -32.14 1.34 2.54
C ALA A 57 -32.47 2.31 3.69
N GLN A 58 -33.34 1.90 4.61
CA GLN A 58 -33.69 2.70 5.79
C GLN A 58 -32.48 2.87 6.71
N GLU A 59 -31.69 1.82 6.90
CA GLU A 59 -30.50 1.90 7.76
C GLU A 59 -29.42 2.83 7.17
N ILE A 60 -29.21 2.78 5.86
CA ILE A 60 -28.30 3.72 5.18
C ILE A 60 -28.81 5.16 5.33
N GLU A 61 -30.12 5.37 5.18
CA GLU A 61 -30.73 6.69 5.39
C GLU A 61 -30.58 7.18 6.83
N ASP A 62 -30.77 6.29 7.82
CA ASP A 62 -30.59 6.58 9.23
C ASP A 62 -29.13 6.95 9.54
N ILE A 63 -28.15 6.23 8.96
CA ILE A 63 -26.71 6.54 9.10
C ILE A 63 -26.42 7.94 8.54
N ILE A 64 -26.82 8.20 7.29
CA ILE A 64 -26.52 9.46 6.58
C ILE A 64 -27.28 10.64 7.20
N SER A 65 -28.40 10.41 7.88
CA SER A 65 -29.16 11.46 8.57
C SER A 65 -28.52 11.91 9.89
N THR A 66 -27.55 11.17 10.42
CA THR A 66 -26.78 11.62 11.59
C THR A 66 -25.66 12.59 11.18
N GLU A 67 -25.33 13.55 12.05
CA GLU A 67 -24.22 14.49 11.82
C GLU A 67 -22.92 13.73 11.54
N LEU A 68 -22.53 12.83 12.44
CA LEU A 68 -21.33 12.01 12.30
C LEU A 68 -21.34 11.13 11.04
N GLY A 69 -22.43 10.41 10.78
CA GLY A 69 -22.51 9.53 9.61
C GLY A 69 -22.45 10.31 8.30
N SER A 70 -23.10 11.48 8.23
CA SER A 70 -23.03 12.36 7.06
C SER A 70 -21.61 12.88 6.82
N GLU A 71 -20.89 13.26 7.87
CA GLU A 71 -19.51 13.75 7.81
C GLU A 71 -18.56 12.66 7.33
N VAL A 72 -18.61 11.48 7.97
CA VAL A 72 -17.77 10.33 7.61
C VAL A 72 -18.00 9.90 6.15
N VAL A 73 -19.26 9.79 5.72
CA VAL A 73 -19.59 9.42 4.33
C VAL A 73 -19.15 10.49 3.34
N PHE A 74 -19.30 11.77 3.68
CA PHE A 74 -18.87 12.87 2.83
C PHE A 74 -17.35 12.89 2.64
N ASP A 75 -16.59 12.75 3.72
CA ASP A 75 -15.13 12.73 3.65
C ASP A 75 -14.61 11.51 2.90
N ALA A 76 -15.20 10.34 3.10
CA ALA A 76 -14.90 9.15 2.32
C ALA A 76 -15.16 9.38 0.82
N TYR A 77 -16.30 9.96 0.47
CA TYR A 77 -16.64 10.26 -0.92
C TYR A 77 -15.68 11.28 -1.57
N ARG A 78 -15.18 12.24 -0.80
CA ARG A 78 -14.13 13.17 -1.25
C ARG A 78 -12.86 12.42 -1.65
N ARG A 79 -12.42 11.46 -0.83
CA ARG A 79 -11.27 10.60 -1.15
C ARG A 79 -11.52 9.74 -2.40
N VAL A 80 -12.71 9.16 -2.53
CA VAL A 80 -13.11 8.38 -3.73
C VAL A 80 -13.05 9.22 -5.01
N SER A 81 -13.46 10.49 -4.92
CA SER A 81 -13.45 11.43 -6.05
C SER A 81 -12.02 11.77 -6.51
N LEU A 82 -11.03 11.64 -5.64
CA LEU A 82 -9.61 11.92 -5.91
C LEU A 82 -8.76 10.64 -6.11
N ALA A 83 -9.30 9.47 -5.77
CA ALA A 83 -8.58 8.21 -5.82
C ALA A 83 -8.07 7.88 -7.24
N LYS A 84 -6.81 7.45 -7.35
CA LYS A 84 -6.23 6.98 -8.63
C LYS A 84 -6.77 5.63 -9.06
N SER A 85 -7.10 4.79 -8.09
CA SER A 85 -7.77 3.51 -8.32
C SER A 85 -9.19 3.71 -8.87
N LYS A 86 -9.60 2.82 -9.77
CA LYS A 86 -10.93 2.83 -10.38
C LYS A 86 -11.89 1.85 -9.69
N VAL A 87 -11.36 0.85 -8.98
CA VAL A 87 -12.15 -0.25 -8.42
C VAL A 87 -11.71 -0.59 -7.00
N ILE A 88 -10.46 -1.03 -6.78
CA ILE A 88 -10.00 -1.56 -5.49
C ILE A 88 -10.05 -0.49 -4.40
N GLY A 89 -9.43 0.67 -4.64
CA GLY A 89 -9.40 1.81 -3.73
C GLY A 89 -10.80 2.27 -3.31
N PRO A 90 -11.72 2.59 -4.25
CA PRO A 90 -13.10 2.92 -3.91
C PRO A 90 -13.82 1.86 -3.07
N ARG A 91 -13.60 0.57 -3.36
CA ARG A 91 -14.18 -0.53 -2.56
C ARG A 91 -13.60 -0.57 -1.15
N ILE A 92 -12.28 -0.47 -1.00
CA ILE A 92 -11.62 -0.39 0.32
C ILE A 92 -12.20 0.78 1.12
N ILE A 93 -12.32 1.96 0.49
CA ILE A 93 -12.88 3.14 1.13
C ILE A 93 -14.33 2.86 1.57
N GLY A 94 -15.15 2.28 0.69
CA GLY A 94 -16.55 1.94 0.99
C GLY A 94 -16.69 0.98 2.15
N PHE A 95 -15.87 -0.08 2.18
CA PHE A 95 -15.85 -1.07 3.25
C PHE A 95 -15.52 -0.45 4.61
N LEU A 96 -14.42 0.30 4.71
CA LEU A 96 -14.00 0.92 5.98
C LEU A 96 -14.99 1.99 6.44
N THR A 97 -15.52 2.78 5.51
CA THR A 97 -16.54 3.80 5.83
C THR A 97 -17.78 3.16 6.44
N ALA A 98 -18.21 2.01 5.92
CA ALA A 98 -19.34 1.27 6.49
C ALA A 98 -19.06 0.81 7.93
N GLU A 99 -17.87 0.25 8.20
CA GLU A 99 -17.50 -0.17 9.56
C GLU A 99 -17.47 1.01 10.53
N ILE A 100 -16.84 2.12 10.15
CA ILE A 100 -16.77 3.34 10.96
C ILE A 100 -18.18 3.88 11.28
N CYS A 101 -19.08 3.90 10.30
CA CYS A 101 -20.47 4.33 10.48
C CYS A 101 -21.26 3.38 11.40
N LEU A 102 -21.10 2.07 11.23
CA LEU A 102 -21.75 1.06 12.08
C LEU A 102 -21.27 1.14 13.54
N GLU A 103 -19.98 1.44 13.73
CA GLU A 103 -19.35 1.62 15.03
C GLU A 103 -19.57 3.00 15.64
N LYS A 104 -20.14 3.95 14.87
CA LYS A 104 -20.45 5.33 15.29
C LYS A 104 -19.23 6.06 15.87
N ARG A 105 -18.09 5.95 15.19
CA ARG A 105 -16.83 6.60 15.56
C ARG A 105 -16.21 7.33 14.37
N LEU A 106 -15.02 7.90 14.59
CA LEU A 106 -14.14 8.39 13.53
C LEU A 106 -13.09 7.33 13.19
N ALA A 107 -12.42 7.52 12.06
CA ALA A 107 -11.28 6.70 11.65
C ALA A 107 -10.15 6.82 12.68
N ASP A 108 -9.45 5.72 12.92
CA ASP A 108 -8.18 5.75 13.66
C ASP A 108 -6.98 5.98 12.73
N ASP A 109 -5.78 6.12 13.30
CA ASP A 109 -4.55 6.38 12.55
C ASP A 109 -4.24 5.29 11.51
N VAL A 110 -4.59 4.03 11.80
CA VAL A 110 -4.35 2.89 10.91
C VAL A 110 -5.32 2.94 9.72
N GLU A 111 -6.60 3.22 9.97
CA GLU A 111 -7.61 3.36 8.95
C GLU A 111 -7.36 4.58 8.07
N ASP A 112 -6.91 5.70 8.63
CA ASP A 112 -6.51 6.88 7.87
C ASP A 112 -5.33 6.57 6.93
N LEU A 113 -4.35 5.79 7.38
CA LEU A 113 -3.26 5.34 6.53
C LEU A 113 -3.76 4.41 5.41
N ILE A 114 -4.70 3.50 5.70
CA ILE A 114 -5.31 2.65 4.67
C ILE A 114 -6.08 3.51 3.65
N PHE A 115 -6.82 4.53 4.09
CA PHE A 115 -7.48 5.47 3.19
C PHE A 115 -6.47 6.21 2.30
N SER A 116 -5.33 6.64 2.85
CA SER A 116 -4.25 7.26 2.06
C SER A 116 -3.70 6.33 0.98
N VAL A 117 -3.53 5.03 1.28
CA VAL A 117 -3.12 4.03 0.28
C VAL A 117 -4.19 3.89 -0.81
N ALA A 118 -5.46 3.73 -0.40
CA ALA A 118 -6.59 3.54 -1.30
C ALA A 118 -6.80 4.72 -2.27
N GLU A 119 -6.50 5.93 -1.81
CA GLU A 119 -6.54 7.16 -2.62
C GLU A 119 -5.32 7.27 -3.56
N THR A 120 -4.12 6.97 -3.05
CA THR A 120 -2.86 7.32 -3.73
C THR A 120 -2.42 6.32 -4.79
N LEU A 121 -2.66 5.03 -4.57
CA LEU A 121 -2.24 3.95 -5.47
C LEU A 121 -3.32 3.68 -6.52
N ASN A 122 -2.92 3.25 -7.71
CA ASN A 122 -3.86 2.65 -8.67
C ASN A 122 -4.04 1.15 -8.40
N ASP A 123 -4.99 0.50 -9.09
CA ASP A 123 -5.33 -0.90 -8.84
C ASP A 123 -4.15 -1.87 -9.03
N ILE A 124 -3.32 -1.65 -10.05
CA ILE A 124 -2.13 -2.48 -10.34
C ILE A 124 -1.07 -2.29 -9.26
N GLU A 125 -0.85 -1.05 -8.83
CA GLU A 125 0.12 -0.73 -7.78
C GLU A 125 -0.24 -1.38 -6.44
N MET A 126 -1.53 -1.39 -6.08
CA MET A 126 -2.00 -2.08 -4.87
C MET A 126 -1.76 -3.58 -4.96
N LEU A 127 -2.08 -4.20 -6.09
CA LEU A 127 -1.90 -5.64 -6.29
C LEU A 127 -0.44 -6.05 -6.26
N ASN A 128 0.43 -5.36 -7.00
CA ASN A 128 1.87 -5.64 -7.01
C ASN A 128 2.46 -5.54 -5.60
N SER A 129 2.12 -4.46 -4.88
CA SER A 129 2.61 -4.27 -3.51
C SER A 129 2.11 -5.35 -2.56
N MET A 130 0.84 -5.77 -2.70
CA MET A 130 0.28 -6.87 -1.92
C MET A 130 0.99 -8.19 -2.22
N TYR A 131 1.21 -8.53 -3.49
CA TYR A 131 1.89 -9.76 -3.88
C TYR A 131 3.33 -9.80 -3.39
N ALA A 132 4.05 -8.67 -3.46
CA ALA A 132 5.40 -8.57 -2.92
C ALA A 132 5.42 -8.85 -1.40
N LEU A 133 4.51 -8.22 -0.64
CA LEU A 133 4.43 -8.41 0.80
C LEU A 133 3.98 -9.82 1.20
N GLU A 134 3.05 -10.43 0.47
CA GLU A 134 2.65 -11.83 0.69
C GLU A 134 3.80 -12.81 0.39
N ASP A 135 4.60 -12.59 -0.67
CA ASP A 135 5.81 -13.38 -0.92
C ASP A 135 6.80 -13.26 0.25
N TRP A 136 6.96 -12.07 0.82
CA TRP A 136 7.80 -11.87 2.00
C TRP A 136 7.25 -12.61 3.23
N PHE A 137 5.92 -12.60 3.44
CA PHE A 137 5.29 -13.40 4.50
C PHE A 137 5.54 -14.90 4.32
N GLU A 138 5.40 -15.42 3.10
CA GLU A 138 5.65 -16.83 2.82
C GLU A 138 7.12 -17.22 3.04
N ARG A 139 8.07 -16.35 2.66
CA ARG A 139 9.50 -16.52 2.98
C ARG A 139 9.76 -16.56 4.47
N ALA A 140 9.14 -15.66 5.24
CA ALA A 140 9.27 -15.62 6.69
C ALA A 140 8.72 -16.90 7.35
N LYS A 141 7.59 -17.42 6.87
CA LYS A 141 7.00 -18.69 7.35
C LYS A 141 7.85 -19.91 7.01
N ALA A 142 8.47 -19.92 5.82
CA ALA A 142 9.29 -21.04 5.37
C ALA A 142 10.56 -21.26 6.22
N GLY A 143 10.86 -20.36 7.17
CA GLY A 143 11.88 -20.59 8.20
C GLY A 143 13.29 -20.77 7.63
N LYS A 144 13.55 -20.26 6.41
CA LYS A 144 14.86 -20.35 5.75
C LYS A 144 15.85 -19.43 6.46
N ARG A 145 16.32 -19.88 7.63
CA ARG A 145 17.31 -19.27 8.54
C ARG A 145 16.91 -17.85 9.00
N LYS A 146 16.89 -17.63 10.32
CA LYS A 146 17.14 -16.28 10.87
C LYS A 146 18.57 -15.91 10.47
N GLY A 147 18.74 -15.40 9.27
CA GLY A 147 20.03 -15.21 8.67
C GLY A 147 19.91 -13.99 7.81
N TYR A 148 20.77 -13.02 8.07
CA TYR A 148 20.91 -11.75 7.38
C TYR A 148 21.26 -11.90 5.89
N GLN A 149 20.88 -13.00 5.21
CA GLN A 149 21.16 -13.23 3.80
C GLN A 149 20.22 -12.40 2.93
N SER A 150 20.75 -11.89 1.82
CA SER A 150 19.96 -11.18 0.81
C SER A 150 18.74 -11.99 0.35
N ARG A 151 17.62 -11.31 0.13
CA ARG A 151 16.34 -11.87 -0.35
C ARG A 151 15.66 -12.85 0.61
N THR A 152 15.98 -12.76 1.89
CA THR A 152 15.28 -13.45 2.96
C THR A 152 14.30 -12.53 3.67
N ALA A 153 13.31 -13.12 4.34
CA ALA A 153 12.37 -12.39 5.17
C ALA A 153 12.18 -13.10 6.51
N TYR A 154 11.90 -12.34 7.55
CA TYR A 154 11.61 -12.83 8.88
C TYR A 154 10.67 -11.89 9.63
N ILE A 155 10.10 -12.34 10.74
CA ILE A 155 9.28 -11.51 11.62
C ILE A 155 10.07 -11.22 12.89
N GLU A 156 10.20 -9.94 13.23
CA GLU A 156 10.86 -9.46 14.43
C GLU A 156 10.12 -8.23 14.97
N ASN A 157 9.92 -8.14 16.28
CA ASN A 157 9.28 -6.98 16.94
C ASN A 157 7.94 -6.53 16.32
N ASN A 158 7.09 -7.49 15.91
CA ASN A 158 5.82 -7.23 15.23
C ASN A 158 5.96 -6.50 13.89
N GLU A 159 7.12 -6.61 13.24
CA GLU A 159 7.39 -6.16 11.88
C GLU A 159 7.78 -7.36 11.00
N LEU A 160 7.28 -7.39 9.76
CA LEU A 160 7.82 -8.23 8.71
C LEU A 160 9.05 -7.53 8.11
N VAL A 161 10.22 -8.14 8.26
CA VAL A 161 11.48 -7.60 7.77
C VAL A 161 11.91 -8.37 6.54
N TYR A 162 12.19 -7.66 5.45
CA TYR A 162 12.80 -8.18 4.24
C TYR A 162 14.23 -7.68 4.11
N VAL A 163 15.19 -8.59 3.92
CA VAL A 163 16.59 -8.25 3.66
C VAL A 163 16.77 -8.02 2.17
N LEU A 164 16.90 -6.75 1.78
CA LEU A 164 17.19 -6.37 0.39
C LEU A 164 18.59 -6.85 0.01
N GLU A 165 19.56 -6.48 0.83
CA GLU A 165 20.97 -6.67 0.53
C GLU A 165 21.77 -6.93 1.81
N HIS A 166 22.71 -7.84 1.70
CA HIS A 166 23.72 -8.13 2.69
C HIS A 166 25.08 -8.16 2.00
N HIS A 167 25.93 -7.23 2.40
CA HIS A 167 27.26 -7.06 1.86
C HIS A 167 28.29 -7.21 2.98
N GLU A 168 29.27 -8.07 2.76
CA GLU A 168 30.43 -8.24 3.64
C GLU A 168 31.67 -7.79 2.87
N SER A 169 32.43 -6.84 3.42
CA SER A 169 33.68 -6.35 2.83
C SER A 169 34.81 -6.48 3.86
N GLU A 170 35.92 -7.09 3.45
CA GLU A 170 37.10 -7.20 4.30
C GLU A 170 37.90 -5.89 4.23
N THR A 171 38.05 -5.22 5.37
CA THR A 171 38.70 -3.89 5.44
C THR A 171 40.18 -3.96 5.81
N THR A 172 40.72 -5.18 5.98
CA THR A 172 42.08 -5.46 6.47
C THR A 172 43.19 -4.84 5.60
N PHE A 173 42.99 -4.78 4.28
CA PHE A 173 44.02 -4.32 3.32
C PHE A 173 43.71 -2.96 2.67
N GLY A 174 42.70 -2.23 3.17
CA GLY A 174 42.39 -0.88 2.71
C GLY A 174 41.68 -0.75 1.36
N ASP A 175 41.30 -1.87 0.72
CA ASP A 175 40.32 -1.86 -0.38
C ASP A 175 38.93 -1.71 0.23
N SER A 176 38.38 -0.50 0.23
CA SER A 176 36.98 -0.27 0.53
C SER A 176 36.18 -0.31 -0.77
N ASP A 177 35.34 -1.31 -0.95
CA ASP A 177 34.35 -1.29 -2.03
C ASP A 177 33.41 -0.10 -1.81
N GLU A 178 33.12 0.65 -2.88
CA GLU A 178 32.07 1.67 -2.85
C GLU A 178 30.71 0.97 -2.76
N ILE A 179 30.15 0.89 -1.55
CA ILE A 179 28.82 0.33 -1.32
C ILE A 179 27.80 1.45 -1.51
N ASP A 180 26.92 1.33 -2.51
CA ASP A 180 25.74 2.20 -2.62
C ASP A 180 24.88 2.01 -1.36
N LEU A 181 24.61 3.07 -0.61
CA LEU A 181 23.73 3.03 0.56
C LEU A 181 22.29 3.42 0.21
N SER A 182 21.97 3.66 -1.06
CA SER A 182 20.62 3.99 -1.46
C SER A 182 19.68 2.78 -1.34
N ILE A 183 18.46 3.05 -0.86
CA ILE A 183 17.31 2.12 -0.92
C ILE A 183 16.26 2.80 -1.80
N ASN A 184 16.60 2.97 -3.08
CA ASN A 184 15.73 3.49 -4.12
C ASN A 184 15.52 2.41 -5.18
N GLY A 185 14.56 2.61 -6.10
CA GLY A 185 14.33 1.65 -7.18
C GLY A 185 13.53 0.40 -6.76
N LEU A 186 12.79 0.46 -5.64
CA LEU A 186 11.97 -0.66 -5.19
C LEU A 186 10.96 -1.15 -6.24
N ASP A 187 10.49 -0.22 -7.09
CA ASP A 187 9.56 -0.54 -8.16
C ASP A 187 10.19 -1.40 -9.28
N GLU A 188 11.52 -1.37 -9.45
CA GLU A 188 12.24 -2.20 -10.43
C GLU A 188 12.37 -3.65 -9.97
N GLU A 189 12.58 -3.86 -8.67
CA GLU A 189 12.75 -5.20 -8.08
C GLU A 189 11.42 -5.88 -7.74
N PHE A 190 10.44 -5.13 -7.24
CA PHE A 190 9.18 -5.69 -6.71
C PHE A 190 7.93 -5.29 -7.51
N GLY A 191 8.10 -4.51 -8.58
CA GLY A 191 7.01 -3.96 -9.35
C GLY A 191 6.48 -2.65 -8.78
N VAL A 192 5.73 -1.91 -9.61
CA VAL A 192 5.23 -0.57 -9.27
C VAL A 192 4.36 -0.57 -8.01
N GLY A 193 4.57 0.41 -7.14
CA GLY A 193 3.71 0.67 -5.98
C GLY A 193 4.43 0.55 -4.65
N LEU A 194 5.48 -0.27 -4.58
CA LEU A 194 6.21 -0.50 -3.32
C LEU A 194 6.96 0.76 -2.86
N GLN A 195 7.52 1.54 -3.81
CA GLN A 195 8.13 2.83 -3.50
C GLN A 195 7.10 3.82 -2.93
N LYS A 196 5.85 3.76 -3.40
CA LYS A 196 4.76 4.60 -2.87
C LYS A 196 4.35 4.17 -1.46
N LEU A 197 4.28 2.87 -1.18
CA LEU A 197 4.04 2.38 0.18
C LEU A 197 5.12 2.87 1.15
N LYS A 198 6.39 2.85 0.73
CA LYS A 198 7.49 3.46 1.49
C LYS A 198 7.28 4.96 1.71
N SER A 199 6.90 5.72 0.67
CA SER A 199 6.66 7.16 0.79
C SER A 199 5.47 7.52 1.67
N LEU A 200 4.49 6.62 1.78
CA LEU A 200 3.31 6.78 2.63
C LEU A 200 3.59 6.36 4.09
N GLY A 201 4.76 5.79 4.39
CA GLY A 201 5.13 5.37 5.75
C GLY A 201 4.75 3.94 6.11
N LEU A 202 4.23 3.12 5.17
CA LEU A 202 3.93 1.71 5.43
C LEU A 202 5.17 0.81 5.41
N LEU A 203 6.25 1.29 4.80
CA LEU A 203 7.52 0.58 4.76
C LEU A 203 8.63 1.45 5.31
N THR A 204 9.36 0.93 6.30
CA THR A 204 10.54 1.60 6.83
C THR A 204 11.79 0.97 6.24
N ALA A 205 12.57 1.78 5.54
CA ALA A 205 13.88 1.38 5.06
C ALA A 205 14.93 1.60 6.16
N ARG A 206 15.71 0.57 6.48
CA ARG A 206 16.82 0.65 7.45
C ARG A 206 18.10 0.15 6.81
N ILE A 207 19.20 0.80 7.17
CA ILE A 207 20.55 0.39 6.81
C ILE A 207 21.30 0.20 8.12
N HIS A 208 21.83 -0.99 8.33
CA HIS A 208 22.65 -1.31 9.48
C HIS A 208 24.07 -1.60 9.00
N GLN A 209 25.05 -0.91 9.57
CA GLN A 209 26.46 -1.16 9.33
C GLN A 209 27.10 -1.58 10.64
N SER A 210 27.84 -2.68 10.61
CA SER A 210 28.60 -3.19 11.74
C SER A 210 29.99 -3.64 11.28
N SER A 211 30.94 -3.71 12.20
CA SER A 211 32.28 -4.22 11.93
C SER A 211 32.59 -5.30 12.95
N VAL A 212 33.10 -6.43 12.47
CA VAL A 212 33.49 -7.57 13.31
C VAL A 212 34.98 -7.83 13.08
N SER A 213 35.77 -7.69 14.14
CA SER A 213 37.17 -8.10 14.15
C SER A 213 37.29 -9.61 14.31
N PHE A 214 38.16 -10.24 13.54
CA PHE A 214 38.51 -11.64 13.68
C PHE A 214 40.02 -11.79 13.85
N THR A 215 40.42 -12.85 14.54
CA THR A 215 41.82 -13.17 14.77
C THR A 215 42.29 -14.23 13.78
N GLU A 216 43.60 -14.29 13.55
CA GLU A 216 44.25 -15.38 12.83
C GLU A 216 43.76 -16.75 13.34
N ASP A 217 43.39 -17.62 12.40
CA ASP A 217 42.90 -18.96 12.69
C ASP A 217 43.32 -19.91 11.56
N SER A 218 44.41 -20.63 11.79
CA SER A 218 44.99 -21.55 10.81
C SER A 218 44.08 -22.75 10.50
N GLU A 219 43.16 -23.13 11.39
CA GLU A 219 42.19 -24.21 11.11
C GLU A 219 41.10 -23.77 10.13
N ARG A 220 40.82 -22.46 10.08
CA ARG A 220 39.85 -21.84 9.17
C ARG A 220 40.51 -21.18 7.95
N HIS A 221 41.82 -21.36 7.78
CA HIS A 221 42.63 -20.74 6.71
C HIS A 221 42.60 -19.20 6.74
N ILE A 222 42.62 -18.61 7.93
CA ILE A 222 42.74 -17.16 8.13
C ILE A 222 44.19 -16.86 8.54
N ASP A 223 44.96 -16.23 7.65
CA ASP A 223 46.41 -16.06 7.80
C ASP A 223 46.82 -14.82 8.62
N TYR A 224 45.90 -13.87 8.87
CA TYR A 224 46.16 -12.64 9.62
C TYR A 224 44.92 -12.17 10.38
N ASP A 225 45.12 -11.37 11.44
CA ASP A 225 44.05 -10.62 12.08
C ASP A 225 43.42 -9.63 11.08
N GLY A 226 42.10 -9.47 11.15
CA GLY A 226 41.39 -8.60 10.21
C GLY A 226 40.05 -8.12 10.75
N SER A 227 39.35 -7.36 9.91
CA SER A 227 37.98 -6.95 10.23
C SER A 227 37.08 -6.93 9.01
N VAL A 228 35.88 -7.47 9.18
CA VAL A 228 34.83 -7.47 8.16
C VAL A 228 33.84 -6.37 8.48
N GLN A 229 33.57 -5.50 7.52
CA GLN A 229 32.44 -4.59 7.55
C GLN A 229 31.22 -5.29 6.95
N ILE A 230 30.14 -5.34 7.71
CA ILE A 230 28.86 -5.92 7.31
C ILE A 230 27.87 -4.78 7.11
N THR A 231 27.35 -4.63 5.89
CA THR A 231 26.27 -3.70 5.55
C THR A 231 25.00 -4.48 5.23
N LEU A 232 23.93 -4.18 5.95
CA LEU A 232 22.62 -4.80 5.81
C LEU A 232 21.58 -3.75 5.45
N LYS A 233 20.89 -3.95 4.33
CA LYS A 233 19.74 -3.12 3.91
C LYS A 233 18.45 -3.91 4.10
N THR A 234 17.50 -3.33 4.82
CA THR A 234 16.22 -3.97 5.10
C THR A 234 15.03 -3.05 4.86
N LEU A 235 13.89 -3.65 4.51
CA LEU A 235 12.58 -3.02 4.57
C LEU A 235 11.78 -3.69 5.69
N SER A 236 11.16 -2.89 6.56
CA SER A 236 10.21 -3.40 7.55
C SER A 236 8.78 -2.95 7.23
N PHE A 237 7.84 -3.89 7.33
CA PHE A 237 6.40 -3.69 7.21
C PHE A 237 5.74 -4.03 8.55
N PRO A 238 5.19 -3.05 9.29
CA PRO A 238 4.51 -3.32 10.55
C PRO A 238 3.29 -4.23 10.38
N LEU A 239 3.19 -5.25 11.24
CA LEU A 239 2.12 -6.25 11.13
C LEU A 239 0.72 -5.71 11.44
N GLU A 240 0.63 -4.56 12.12
CA GLU A 240 -0.64 -3.84 12.33
C GLU A 240 -1.32 -3.46 11.00
N TYR A 241 -0.54 -3.23 9.94
CA TYR A 241 -1.08 -2.91 8.61
C TYR A 241 -1.47 -4.13 7.78
N ARG A 242 -1.37 -5.35 8.32
CA ARG A 242 -1.72 -6.58 7.60
C ARG A 242 -3.17 -6.59 7.10
N ARG A 243 -4.07 -5.87 7.79
CA ARG A 243 -5.47 -5.69 7.36
C ARG A 243 -5.56 -5.10 5.94
N LEU A 244 -4.66 -4.18 5.59
CA LEU A 244 -4.59 -3.60 4.23
C LEU A 244 -4.46 -4.68 3.16
N LEU A 245 -3.57 -5.65 3.35
CA LEU A 245 -3.33 -6.71 2.36
C LEU A 245 -4.57 -7.59 2.18
N THR A 246 -5.26 -7.86 3.29
CA THR A 246 -6.51 -8.61 3.27
C THR A 246 -7.59 -7.85 2.51
N LEU A 247 -7.71 -6.54 2.72
CA LEU A 247 -8.66 -5.68 2.02
C LEU A 247 -8.35 -5.62 0.51
N ILE A 248 -7.08 -5.42 0.12
CA ILE A 248 -6.70 -5.43 -1.31
C ILE A 248 -7.06 -6.78 -1.96
N SER A 249 -6.74 -7.88 -1.30
CA SER A 249 -7.07 -9.23 -1.79
C SER A 249 -8.58 -9.45 -1.94
N GLN A 250 -9.38 -9.02 -0.96
CA GLN A 250 -10.84 -9.16 -1.01
C GLN A 250 -11.46 -8.28 -2.10
N MET A 251 -11.06 -7.01 -2.16
CA MET A 251 -11.66 -6.01 -3.05
C MET A 251 -11.23 -6.15 -4.51
N SER A 252 -10.15 -6.88 -4.78
CA SER A 252 -9.69 -7.25 -6.13
C SER A 252 -10.43 -8.45 -6.73
N LYS A 253 -11.23 -9.19 -5.95
CA LYS A 253 -12.00 -10.33 -6.48
C LYS A 253 -12.97 -9.87 -7.56
N GLY A 254 -12.97 -10.60 -8.69
CA GLY A 254 -13.83 -10.32 -9.84
C GLY A 254 -13.45 -9.04 -10.61
N VAL A 255 -12.25 -8.51 -10.42
CA VAL A 255 -11.73 -7.39 -11.22
C VAL A 255 -10.86 -7.94 -12.35
N GLU A 256 -11.28 -7.68 -13.59
CA GLU A 256 -10.46 -7.93 -14.78
C GLU A 256 -9.62 -6.69 -15.08
N PHE A 257 -8.32 -6.89 -15.30
CA PHE A 257 -7.32 -5.84 -15.56
C PHE A 257 -6.92 -5.80 -17.03
#